data_AF-A0A4Y2PSJ5-F1
#
_entry.id   AF-A0A4Y2PSJ5-F1
#
_cell.length_a   1.000
_cell.length_b   1.000
_cell.length_c   1.000
_cell.angle_alpha   90.00
_cell.angle_beta   90.00
_cell.angle_gamma   90.00
#
_symmetry.space_group_name_H-M   'P 1'
#
loop_
_entity.id
_entity.type
_entity.pdbx_description
1 polymer ?
#
loop_
_entity_poly.entity_id
_entity_poly.type
_entity_poly.pdbx_seq_one_letter_code
_entity_poly.pdbx_strand_id
1 'polypeptide(L)'
;MDKLKAERSVIRSAFSRQCKQLEVLMAAELYDNTEVKAQFSLIEDKIQRLKTLDDGIFNLLLDTANETDLTKEITVQNEYRVKFLRLKMSAMRDNHVEAGNSQTVNDMSVWYKSPKIELKKCNGDLMEWLGFWSQFSKIYNEPSLALEDKFQYLIQSAQEGSKARELVISFPSTAKNYPKVIESMKERFGQGDMLVEMHNRELLPGSNFSLQQSCSANLQACNKFDTARVQV
;
A
#
# COMPACT_ATOMS: atom_id res chain seq x y z
N MET A 1 20.06 26.92 18.74
CA MET A 1 18.68 27.28 18.32
C MET A 1 18.66 28.16 17.06
N ASP A 2 19.49 29.21 16.97
CA ASP A 2 19.41 30.19 15.86
C ASP A 2 19.63 29.62 14.47
N LYS A 3 20.56 28.67 14.32
CA LYS A 3 20.79 27.97 13.05
C LYS A 3 19.54 27.24 12.54
N LEU A 4 18.81 26.56 13.43
CA LEU A 4 17.57 25.86 13.08
C LEU A 4 16.47 26.86 12.69
N LYS A 5 16.35 27.98 13.42
CA LYS A 5 15.38 29.04 13.09
C LYS A 5 15.68 29.69 11.74
N ALA A 6 16.95 29.96 11.44
CA ALA A 6 17.39 30.50 10.17
C ALA A 6 17.09 29.53 9.01
N GLU A 7 17.47 28.26 9.16
CA GLU A 7 17.18 27.23 8.15
C GLU A 7 15.67 27.08 7.94
N ARG A 8 14.89 27.01 9.02
CA ARG A 8 13.42 26.94 8.96
C ARG A 8 12.81 28.09 8.16
N SER A 9 13.31 29.31 8.36
CA SER A 9 12.85 30.49 7.61
C SER A 9 13.08 30.34 6.10
N VAL A 10 14.26 29.83 5.71
CA VAL A 10 14.60 29.56 4.31
C VAL A 10 13.66 28.50 3.73
N ILE A 11 13.43 27.39 4.43
CA ILE A 11 12.55 26.31 3.96
C ILE A 11 11.08 26.78 3.89
N ARG A 12 10.58 27.56 4.86
CA ARG A 12 9.22 28.14 4.83
C ARG A 12 9.02 29.05 3.60
N SER A 13 10.04 29.84 3.28
CA SER A 13 10.04 30.71 2.10
C SER A 13 10.03 29.91 0.80
N ALA A 14 10.88 28.88 0.71
CA ALA A 14 10.92 27.98 -0.44
C ALA A 14 9.60 27.20 -0.63
N PHE A 15 9.06 26.65 0.46
CA PHE A 15 7.75 25.97 0.48
C PHE A 15 6.66 26.89 -0.06
N SER A 16 6.57 28.12 0.46
CA SER A 16 5.53 29.07 0.07
C SER A 16 5.61 29.46 -1.41
N ARG A 17 6.82 29.58 -1.97
CA ARG A 17 7.04 29.84 -3.40
C ARG A 17 6.58 28.64 -4.25
N GLN A 18 6.98 27.43 -3.86
CA GLN A 18 6.62 26.21 -4.57
C GLN A 18 5.10 25.96 -4.57
N CYS A 19 4.44 26.21 -3.43
CA CYS A 19 2.97 26.16 -3.35
C CYS A 19 2.31 27.11 -4.34
N LYS A 20 2.79 28.37 -4.44
CA LYS A 20 2.24 29.34 -5.40
C LYS A 20 2.44 28.90 -6.85
N GLN A 21 3.61 28.32 -7.17
CA GLN A 21 3.86 27.79 -8.50
C GLN A 21 2.89 26.66 -8.85
N LEU A 22 2.65 25.76 -7.90
CA LEU A 22 1.68 24.67 -8.08
C LEU A 22 0.23 25.20 -8.20
N GLU A 23 -0.15 26.18 -7.40
CA GLU A 23 -1.47 26.84 -7.50
C GLU A 23 -1.68 27.45 -8.90
N VAL A 24 -0.66 28.10 -9.45
CA VAL A 24 -0.69 28.64 -10.82
C VAL A 24 -0.78 27.53 -11.87
N LEU A 25 0.01 26.46 -11.73
CA LEU A 25 -0.01 25.32 -12.65
C LEU A 25 -1.39 24.65 -12.68
N MET A 26 -2.00 24.45 -11.51
CA MET A 26 -3.32 23.83 -11.38
C MET A 26 -4.48 24.75 -11.82
N ALA A 27 -4.24 26.06 -11.95
CA ALA A 27 -5.25 27.01 -12.42
C ALA A 27 -5.25 27.16 -13.96
N ALA A 28 -4.30 26.54 -14.67
CA ALA A 28 -4.27 26.54 -16.13
C ALA A 28 -5.39 25.67 -16.73
N GLU A 29 -5.92 26.07 -17.90
CA GLU A 29 -6.97 25.30 -18.62
C GLU A 29 -6.53 23.88 -18.97
N LEU A 30 -5.24 23.70 -19.27
CA LEU A 30 -4.60 22.41 -19.50
C LEU A 30 -3.27 22.41 -18.77
N TYR A 31 -3.03 21.39 -17.94
CA TYR A 31 -1.78 21.23 -17.20
C TYR A 31 -1.27 19.79 -17.28
N ASP A 32 0.05 19.64 -17.22
CA ASP A 32 0.68 18.32 -17.20
C ASP A 32 0.56 17.70 -15.79
N ASN A 33 -0.18 16.60 -15.71
CA ASN A 33 -0.31 15.80 -14.49
C ASN A 33 1.03 15.28 -13.96
N THR A 34 2.02 15.08 -14.82
CA THR A 34 3.38 14.67 -14.43
C THR A 34 4.10 15.80 -13.73
N GLU A 35 4.06 17.01 -14.29
CA GLU A 35 4.62 18.21 -13.66
C GLU A 35 3.94 18.54 -12.33
N VAL A 36 2.60 18.43 -12.25
CA VAL A 36 1.86 18.60 -10.98
C VAL A 36 2.36 17.61 -9.93
N LYS A 37 2.52 16.32 -10.28
CA LYS A 37 3.05 15.29 -9.36
C LYS A 37 4.48 15.60 -8.93
N ALA A 38 5.34 16.05 -9.84
CA ALA A 38 6.72 16.41 -9.53
C ALA A 38 6.78 17.59 -8.54
N GLN A 39 5.99 18.65 -8.77
CA GLN A 39 5.88 19.78 -7.85
C GLN A 39 5.34 19.35 -6.48
N PHE A 40 4.38 18.41 -6.43
CA PHE A 40 3.91 17.84 -5.16
C PHE A 40 4.99 17.11 -4.38
N SER A 41 5.82 16.30 -5.04
CA SER A 41 6.95 15.62 -4.38
C SER A 41 7.92 16.64 -3.77
N LEU A 42 8.27 17.69 -4.52
CA LEU A 42 9.15 18.76 -4.02
C LEU A 42 8.56 19.53 -2.83
N ILE A 43 7.24 19.66 -2.75
CA ILE A 43 6.55 20.27 -1.61
C ILE A 43 6.54 19.31 -0.41
N GLU A 44 6.36 18.01 -0.64
CA GLU A 44 6.36 16.99 0.40
C GLU A 44 7.74 16.84 1.07
N ASP A 45 8.82 16.92 0.29
CA ASP A 45 10.19 16.96 0.84
C ASP A 45 10.38 18.16 1.78
N LYS A 46 9.86 19.33 1.37
CA LYS A 46 9.96 20.56 2.16
C LYS A 46 9.13 20.50 3.43
N ILE A 47 7.91 19.94 3.40
CA ILE A 47 7.09 19.81 4.60
C ILE A 47 7.72 18.82 5.59
N GLN A 48 8.35 17.75 5.10
CA GLN A 48 9.07 16.81 5.94
C GLN A 48 10.31 17.46 6.56
N ARG A 49 11.07 18.27 5.79
CA ARG A 49 12.19 19.04 6.34
C ARG A 49 11.73 20.06 7.39
N LEU A 50 10.62 20.75 7.16
CA LEU A 50 10.02 21.66 8.14
C LEU A 50 9.67 20.93 9.43
N LYS A 51 9.03 19.76 9.34
CA LYS A 51 8.72 18.93 10.51
C LYS A 51 9.97 18.63 11.33
N THR A 52 11.05 18.18 10.71
CA THR A 52 12.32 17.90 11.42
C THR A 52 12.90 19.15 12.11
N LEU A 53 12.86 20.31 11.43
CA LEU A 53 13.36 21.57 12.01
C LEU A 53 12.46 22.05 13.16
N ASP A 54 11.15 21.92 13.00
CA ASP A 54 10.15 22.30 13.98
C ASP A 54 10.21 21.42 15.23
N ASP A 55 10.34 20.10 15.08
CA ASP A 55 10.56 19.15 16.18
C ASP A 55 11.87 19.49 16.92
N GLY A 56 12.94 19.80 16.18
CA GLY A 56 14.23 20.20 16.75
C GLY A 56 14.16 21.52 17.52
N ILE A 57 13.40 22.51 17.03
CA ILE A 57 13.19 23.79 17.72
C ILE A 57 12.30 23.60 18.94
N PHE A 58 11.24 22.80 18.82
CA PHE A 58 10.30 22.50 19.91
C PHE A 58 11.02 21.82 21.08
N ASN A 59 11.85 20.82 20.81
CA ASN A 59 12.65 20.14 21.84
C ASN A 59 13.60 21.08 22.59
N LEU A 60 14.17 22.09 21.90
CA LEU A 60 15.02 23.09 22.56
C LEU A 60 14.21 24.15 23.33
N LEU A 61 12.93 24.35 22.98
CA LEU A 61 12.05 25.30 23.66
C LEU A 61 11.37 24.69 24.89
N LEU A 62 11.22 23.37 24.96
CA LEU A 62 10.56 22.65 26.06
C LEU A 62 11.08 23.06 27.45
N ASP A 63 12.38 23.29 27.57
CA ASP A 63 13.02 23.62 28.86
C ASP A 63 12.98 25.12 29.21
N THR A 64 12.63 25.99 28.25
CA THR A 64 12.82 27.45 28.38
C THR A 64 11.59 28.30 28.10
N ALA A 65 10.62 27.77 27.36
CA ALA A 65 9.40 28.49 26.96
C ALA A 65 8.21 28.11 27.84
N ASN A 66 7.30 29.06 28.04
CA ASN A 66 6.02 28.80 28.69
C ASN A 66 5.05 28.11 27.71
N GLU A 67 3.97 27.53 28.25
CA GLU A 67 2.93 26.84 27.48
C GLU A 67 2.31 27.72 26.38
N THR A 68 2.15 29.02 26.64
CA THR A 68 1.56 29.95 25.67
C THR A 68 2.46 30.12 24.45
N ASP A 69 3.76 30.25 24.64
CA ASP A 69 4.74 30.42 23.56
C ASP A 69 4.92 29.11 22.77
N LEU A 70 4.89 27.96 23.44
CA LEU A 70 4.86 26.65 22.78
C LEU A 70 3.60 26.47 21.92
N THR A 71 2.44 26.87 22.42
CA THR A 71 1.16 26.79 21.70
C THR A 71 1.14 27.68 20.46
N LYS A 72 1.67 28.90 20.56
CA LYS A 72 1.83 29.80 19.41
C LYS A 72 2.73 29.17 18.35
N GLU A 73 3.86 28.58 18.76
CA GLU A 73 4.78 27.92 17.84
C GLU A 73 4.12 26.73 17.12
N ILE A 74 3.38 25.86 17.84
CA ILE A 74 2.60 24.76 17.24
C ILE A 74 1.57 25.29 16.23
N THR A 75 0.88 26.39 16.57
CA THR A 75 -0.12 26.99 15.68
C THR A 75 0.50 27.43 14.37
N VAL A 76 1.64 28.14 14.42
CA VAL A 76 2.37 28.57 13.22
C VAL A 76 2.84 27.38 12.39
N GLN A 77 3.30 26.30 13.02
CA GLN A 77 3.69 25.08 12.29
C GLN A 77 2.50 24.44 11.56
N ASN A 78 1.34 24.40 12.21
CA ASN A 78 0.12 23.83 11.64
C ASN A 78 -0.37 24.60 10.41
N GLU A 79 -0.14 25.91 10.29
CA GLU A 79 -0.51 26.69 9.09
C GLU A 79 0.12 26.12 7.81
N TYR A 80 1.40 25.75 7.85
CA TYR A 80 2.11 25.16 6.71
C TYR A 80 1.60 23.75 6.39
N ARG A 81 1.31 22.95 7.43
CA ARG A 81 0.75 21.60 7.27
C ARG A 81 -0.65 21.65 6.64
N VAL A 82 -1.51 22.54 7.12
CA VAL A 82 -2.86 22.74 6.58
C VAL A 82 -2.78 23.22 5.13
N LYS A 83 -1.87 24.16 4.82
CA LYS A 83 -1.65 24.61 3.43
C LYS A 83 -1.26 23.46 2.50
N PHE A 84 -0.33 22.62 2.92
CA PHE A 84 0.05 21.43 2.16
C PHE A 84 -1.13 20.46 1.93
N LEU A 85 -1.87 20.15 3.00
CA LEU A 85 -3.02 19.24 2.91
C LEU A 85 -4.12 19.79 2.00
N ARG A 86 -4.38 21.10 2.05
CA ARG A 86 -5.35 21.75 1.16
C ARG A 86 -4.96 21.61 -0.31
N LEU A 87 -3.69 21.86 -0.64
CA LEU A 87 -3.19 21.66 -2.00
C LEU A 87 -3.34 20.21 -2.43
N LYS A 88 -2.92 19.28 -1.57
CA LYS A 88 -3.00 17.84 -1.81
C LYS A 88 -4.44 17.38 -2.08
N MET A 89 -5.40 17.89 -1.32
CA MET A 89 -6.84 17.64 -1.56
C MET A 89 -7.32 18.25 -2.88
N SER A 90 -6.92 19.48 -3.19
CA SER A 90 -7.32 20.16 -4.43
C SER A 90 -6.87 19.40 -5.67
N ALA A 91 -5.65 18.88 -5.68
CA ALA A 91 -5.11 18.13 -6.81
C ALA A 91 -5.72 16.71 -6.97
N MET A 92 -6.34 16.19 -5.92
CA MET A 92 -7.05 14.91 -5.99
C MET A 92 -8.49 15.06 -6.47
N ARG A 93 -9.08 16.26 -6.36
CA ARG A 93 -10.48 16.51 -6.72
C ARG A 93 -10.72 16.54 -8.24
N ASP A 94 -9.74 16.99 -9.02
CA ASP A 94 -9.83 17.04 -10.50
C ASP A 94 -9.80 15.68 -11.19
N ASN A 95 -9.42 14.60 -10.48
CA ASN A 95 -9.47 13.24 -11.02
C ASN A 95 -10.81 12.53 -10.78
N HIS A 96 -11.82 13.21 -10.20
CA HIS A 96 -13.12 12.64 -9.88
C HIS A 96 -14.26 13.59 -10.28
N VAL A 97 -14.25 14.05 -11.53
CA VAL A 97 -15.45 14.63 -12.17
C VAL A 97 -15.81 13.82 -13.41
N GLU A 98 -16.04 12.52 -13.23
CA GLU A 98 -16.96 11.78 -14.08
C GLU A 98 -17.79 10.81 -13.21
N ALA A 99 -19.08 10.73 -13.53
CA ALA A 99 -20.15 9.95 -12.92
C ALA A 99 -20.65 10.43 -11.53
N GLY A 100 -21.84 11.02 -11.57
CA GLY A 100 -22.51 11.61 -10.43
C GLY A 100 -23.23 10.64 -9.48
N ASN A 101 -23.87 11.33 -8.53
CA ASN A 101 -24.91 10.93 -7.58
C ASN A 101 -24.49 10.61 -6.13
N SER A 102 -24.77 11.62 -5.29
CA SER A 102 -25.17 11.66 -3.88
C SER A 102 -24.57 10.74 -2.79
N GLN A 103 -23.99 11.46 -1.84
CA GLN A 103 -24.21 11.43 -0.38
C GLN A 103 -23.40 10.50 0.54
N THR A 104 -22.62 11.21 1.37
CA THR A 104 -22.26 10.97 2.78
C THR A 104 -21.60 9.65 3.15
N VAL A 105 -20.31 9.69 3.54
CA VAL A 105 -19.89 9.23 4.88
C VAL A 105 -18.65 10.03 5.34
N ASN A 106 -18.70 10.36 6.62
CA ASN A 106 -17.68 10.91 7.49
C ASN A 106 -16.37 10.10 7.52
N ASP A 107 -15.31 10.83 7.84
CA ASP A 107 -14.17 10.46 8.69
C ASP A 107 -12.94 9.74 8.07
N MET A 108 -11.78 10.23 8.48
CA MET A 108 -10.48 9.55 8.43
C MET A 108 -9.88 9.10 7.08
N SER A 109 -9.87 9.95 6.05
CA SER A 109 -8.99 9.76 4.87
C SER A 109 -7.49 10.05 5.18
N VAL A 110 -7.00 9.68 6.37
CA VAL A 110 -5.60 9.80 6.82
C VAL A 110 -4.65 8.87 6.04
N TRP A 111 -5.16 8.06 5.11
CA TRP A 111 -4.39 7.10 4.30
C TRP A 111 -3.40 7.72 3.28
N TYR A 112 -3.39 9.04 3.10
CA TYR A 112 -2.66 9.73 2.03
C TYR A 112 -1.21 9.25 1.75
N LYS A 113 -1.10 8.61 0.58
CA LYS A 113 0.07 8.38 -0.29
C LYS A 113 0.81 7.06 -0.09
N SER A 114 0.66 6.29 -1.14
CA SER A 114 1.26 5.01 -1.44
C SER A 114 1.22 4.96 -2.97
N PRO A 115 2.29 4.53 -3.70
CA PRO A 115 2.26 4.55 -5.17
C PRO A 115 0.99 3.86 -5.63
N LYS A 116 0.26 4.52 -6.55
CA LYS A 116 -0.91 3.94 -7.22
C LYS A 116 -0.43 2.74 -8.04
N ILE A 117 -0.20 1.63 -7.37
CA ILE A 117 -0.33 0.31 -7.96
C ILE A 117 -1.84 0.12 -7.93
N GLU A 118 -2.47 0.12 -9.10
CA GLU A 118 -3.86 -0.28 -9.27
C GLU A 118 -3.96 -1.76 -8.93
N LEU A 119 -4.03 -2.06 -7.63
CA LEU A 119 -4.25 -3.40 -7.13
C LEU A 119 -5.70 -3.77 -7.45
N LYS A 120 -5.88 -4.85 -8.20
CA LYS A 120 -7.22 -5.46 -8.32
C LYS A 120 -7.73 -5.79 -6.93
N LYS A 121 -8.96 -5.37 -6.63
CA LYS A 121 -9.61 -5.70 -5.37
C LYS A 121 -9.82 -7.21 -5.29
N CYS A 122 -9.40 -7.83 -4.20
CA CYS A 122 -9.62 -9.25 -3.96
C CYS A 122 -10.88 -9.43 -3.11
N ASN A 123 -11.89 -10.14 -3.62
CA ASN A 123 -13.08 -10.51 -2.83
C ASN A 123 -12.93 -11.85 -2.08
N GLY A 124 -11.85 -12.60 -2.34
CA GLY A 124 -11.61 -13.92 -1.77
C GLY A 124 -12.04 -15.09 -2.66
N ASP A 125 -12.34 -14.86 -3.94
CA ASP A 125 -12.46 -15.90 -4.96
C ASP A 125 -11.08 -16.37 -5.44
N LEU A 126 -10.96 -17.65 -5.77
CA LEU A 126 -9.71 -18.30 -6.17
C LEU A 126 -9.14 -17.72 -7.48
N MET A 127 -10.01 -17.41 -8.44
CA MET A 127 -9.62 -16.80 -9.71
C MET A 127 -9.12 -15.36 -9.54
N GLU A 128 -9.69 -14.63 -8.57
CA GLU A 128 -9.25 -13.28 -8.24
C GLU A 128 -8.00 -13.28 -7.37
N TRP A 129 -7.81 -14.29 -6.51
CA TRP A 129 -6.63 -14.46 -5.66
C TRP A 129 -5.34 -14.54 -6.48
N LEU A 130 -5.31 -15.34 -7.56
CA LEU A 130 -4.13 -15.47 -8.41
C LEU A 130 -3.77 -14.14 -9.11
N GLY A 131 -4.78 -13.44 -9.61
CA GLY A 131 -4.60 -12.13 -10.24
C GLY A 131 -4.14 -11.06 -9.23
N PHE A 132 -4.70 -11.10 -8.03
CA PHE A 132 -4.31 -10.26 -6.91
C PHE A 132 -2.86 -10.55 -6.47
N TRP A 133 -2.51 -11.81 -6.22
CA TRP A 133 -1.19 -12.20 -5.71
C TRP A 133 -0.07 -11.88 -6.72
N SER A 134 -0.31 -12.04 -8.02
CA SER A 134 0.64 -11.62 -9.07
C SER A 134 1.01 -10.13 -8.98
N GLN A 135 0.04 -9.27 -8.62
CA GLN A 135 0.28 -7.83 -8.44
C GLN A 135 0.85 -7.52 -7.05
N PHE A 136 0.29 -8.13 -6.00
CA PHE A 136 0.65 -7.89 -4.61
C PHE A 136 2.04 -8.44 -4.26
N SER A 137 2.50 -9.51 -4.92
CA SER A 137 3.83 -10.09 -4.74
C SER A 137 4.97 -9.08 -4.96
N LYS A 138 4.75 -8.08 -5.83
CA LYS A 138 5.70 -6.97 -6.05
C LYS A 138 5.86 -6.15 -4.77
N ILE A 139 4.75 -5.80 -4.11
CA ILE A 139 4.73 -5.07 -2.82
C ILE A 139 5.27 -5.94 -1.69
N TYR A 140 4.92 -7.23 -1.68
CA TYR A 140 5.42 -8.20 -0.71
C TYR A 140 6.94 -8.29 -0.74
N ASN A 141 7.54 -8.32 -1.93
CA ASN A 141 8.98 -8.45 -2.15
C ASN A 141 9.77 -7.12 -2.10
N GLU A 142 9.10 -5.96 -2.04
CA GLU A 142 9.78 -4.65 -1.97
C GLU A 142 10.49 -4.45 -0.62
N PRO A 143 11.84 -4.42 -0.56
CA PRO A 143 12.57 -4.27 0.70
C PRO A 143 12.53 -2.83 1.23
N SER A 144 12.17 -1.86 0.39
CA SER A 144 12.10 -0.44 0.70
C SER A 144 10.86 -0.03 1.50
N LEU A 145 9.83 -0.88 1.55
CA LEU A 145 8.56 -0.61 2.21
C LEU A 145 8.52 -1.23 3.62
N ALA A 146 8.08 -0.45 4.60
CA ALA A 146 7.86 -0.95 5.96
C ALA A 146 6.72 -1.98 5.98
N LEU A 147 6.78 -2.93 6.92
CA LEU A 147 5.79 -4.00 7.04
C LEU A 147 4.40 -3.44 7.39
N GLU A 148 4.35 -2.36 8.17
CA GLU A 148 3.15 -1.60 8.48
C GLU A 148 2.50 -1.06 7.19
N ASP A 149 3.31 -0.43 6.33
CA ASP A 149 2.83 0.11 5.05
C ASP A 149 2.30 -1.01 4.15
N LYS A 150 3.03 -2.13 4.06
CA LYS A 150 2.59 -3.34 3.32
C LYS A 150 1.27 -3.90 3.83
N PHE A 151 1.06 -3.91 5.16
CA PHE A 151 -0.23 -4.29 5.76
C PHE A 151 -1.31 -3.32 5.31
N GLN A 152 -1.01 -2.02 5.37
CA GLN A 152 -1.89 -0.97 4.92
C GLN A 152 -2.31 -1.23 3.44
N TYR A 153 -1.38 -1.56 2.54
CA TYR A 153 -1.71 -1.94 1.15
C TYR A 153 -2.64 -3.15 1.07
N LEU A 154 -2.38 -4.17 1.87
CA LEU A 154 -3.20 -5.37 1.93
C LEU A 154 -4.66 -5.03 2.26
N ILE A 155 -4.87 -4.17 3.27
CA ILE A 155 -6.19 -3.70 3.67
C ILE A 155 -6.91 -3.04 2.49
N GLN A 156 -6.29 -2.06 1.83
CA GLN A 156 -6.92 -1.36 0.70
C GLN A 156 -7.23 -2.28 -0.49
N SER A 157 -6.36 -3.26 -0.73
CA SER A 157 -6.52 -4.20 -1.84
C SER A 157 -7.58 -5.27 -1.57
N ALA A 158 -8.01 -5.44 -0.32
CA ALA A 158 -9.13 -6.30 0.02
C ALA A 158 -10.46 -5.55 -0.21
N GLN A 159 -11.36 -6.15 -0.99
CA GLN A 159 -12.65 -5.54 -1.32
C GLN A 159 -13.51 -5.35 -0.08
N GLU A 160 -14.06 -4.16 0.15
CA GLU A 160 -14.97 -3.91 1.27
C GLU A 160 -16.20 -4.84 1.21
N GLY A 161 -16.59 -5.38 2.37
CA GLY A 161 -17.69 -6.36 2.48
C GLY A 161 -17.35 -7.77 2.01
N SER A 162 -16.09 -8.07 1.67
CA SER A 162 -15.67 -9.40 1.23
C SER A 162 -15.06 -10.25 2.35
N LYS A 163 -15.06 -11.58 2.15
CA LYS A 163 -14.42 -12.54 3.08
C LYS A 163 -12.92 -12.28 3.24
N ALA A 164 -12.26 -11.80 2.19
CA ALA A 164 -10.86 -11.40 2.22
C ALA A 164 -10.66 -10.18 3.13
N ARG A 165 -11.52 -9.17 3.05
CA ARG A 165 -11.46 -7.99 3.92
C ARG A 165 -11.74 -8.33 5.37
N GLU A 166 -12.75 -9.15 5.64
CA GLU A 166 -13.06 -9.64 6.99
C GLU A 166 -11.87 -10.37 7.63
N LEU A 167 -11.17 -11.20 6.85
CA LEU A 167 -9.97 -11.87 7.34
C LEU A 167 -8.86 -10.85 7.65
N VAL A 168 -8.62 -9.89 6.77
CA VAL A 168 -7.52 -8.92 6.94
C VAL A 168 -7.77 -7.99 8.15
N ILE A 169 -9.00 -7.53 8.35
CA ILE A 169 -9.35 -6.66 9.50
C ILE A 169 -9.42 -7.41 10.83
N SER A 170 -9.45 -8.75 10.82
CA SER A 170 -9.43 -9.55 12.06
C SER A 170 -8.08 -9.51 12.76
N PHE A 171 -7.02 -9.10 12.05
CA PHE A 171 -5.69 -8.89 12.60
C PHE A 171 -5.43 -7.39 12.84
N PRO A 172 -4.86 -7.01 14.00
CA PRO A 172 -4.40 -5.64 14.22
C PRO A 172 -3.30 -5.26 13.21
N SER A 173 -3.45 -4.11 12.54
CA SER A 173 -2.56 -3.60 11.48
C SER A 173 -1.18 -3.17 12.01
N THR A 174 -0.37 -4.16 12.39
CA THR A 174 0.98 -3.99 12.94
C THR A 174 1.99 -4.83 12.17
N ALA A 175 3.27 -4.44 12.11
CA ALA A 175 4.32 -5.21 11.43
C ALA A 175 4.39 -6.67 11.87
N LYS A 176 4.18 -6.94 13.17
CA LYS A 176 4.22 -8.31 13.74
C LYS A 176 3.11 -9.21 13.18
N ASN A 177 1.98 -8.62 12.80
CA ASN A 177 0.81 -9.35 12.34
C ASN A 177 0.74 -9.44 10.81
N TYR A 178 1.49 -8.62 10.09
CA TYR A 178 1.60 -8.67 8.62
C TYR A 178 1.93 -10.08 8.08
N PRO A 179 2.99 -10.77 8.55
CA PRO A 179 3.30 -12.10 8.04
C PRO A 179 2.18 -13.12 8.34
N LYS A 180 1.51 -13.00 9.50
CA LYS A 180 0.43 -13.90 9.93
C LYS A 180 -0.82 -13.76 9.06
N VAL A 181 -1.21 -12.52 8.74
CA VAL A 181 -2.39 -12.28 7.89
C VAL A 181 -2.15 -12.74 6.45
N ILE A 182 -0.92 -12.63 5.94
CA ILE A 182 -0.54 -13.15 4.62
C ILE A 182 -0.63 -14.68 4.58
N GLU A 183 -0.12 -15.35 5.61
CA GLU A 183 -0.22 -16.81 5.75
C GLU A 183 -1.69 -17.26 5.79
N SER A 184 -2.51 -16.63 6.63
CA SER A 184 -3.95 -16.93 6.69
C SER A 184 -4.68 -16.65 5.38
N MET A 185 -4.29 -15.61 4.63
CA MET A 185 -4.87 -15.37 3.31
C MET A 185 -4.47 -16.45 2.29
N LYS A 186 -3.21 -16.91 2.30
CA LYS A 186 -2.75 -18.03 1.47
C LYS A 186 -3.45 -19.35 1.81
N GLU A 187 -3.62 -19.65 3.09
CA GLU A 187 -4.30 -20.88 3.53
C GLU A 187 -5.80 -20.90 3.16
N ARG A 188 -6.46 -19.74 3.25
CA ARG A 188 -7.90 -19.62 3.07
C ARG A 188 -8.33 -19.38 1.63
N PHE A 189 -7.53 -18.66 0.85
CA PHE A 189 -7.85 -18.24 -0.53
C PHE A 189 -6.84 -18.76 -1.55
N GLY A 190 -5.60 -19.03 -1.13
CA GLY A 190 -4.51 -19.55 -1.95
C GLY A 190 -4.46 -21.08 -2.05
N GLN A 191 -5.56 -21.80 -1.84
CA GLN A 191 -5.58 -23.27 -2.05
C GLN A 191 -5.24 -23.69 -3.49
N GLY A 192 -5.15 -22.74 -4.43
CA GLY A 192 -4.62 -22.93 -5.79
C GLY A 192 -3.15 -22.52 -5.99
N ASP A 193 -2.43 -22.00 -4.99
CA ASP A 193 -0.97 -21.82 -5.08
C ASP A 193 -0.24 -23.18 -5.14
N MET A 194 -0.92 -24.28 -4.74
CA MET A 194 -0.52 -25.65 -5.08
C MET A 194 -0.59 -25.95 -6.58
N LEU A 195 -1.56 -25.38 -7.31
CA LEU A 195 -1.73 -25.61 -8.75
C LEU A 195 -0.78 -24.75 -9.60
N VAL A 196 -0.38 -23.57 -9.14
CA VAL A 196 0.62 -22.75 -9.83
C VAL A 196 2.03 -23.29 -9.64
N GLU A 197 2.35 -23.89 -8.49
CA GLU A 197 3.58 -24.70 -8.37
C GLU A 197 3.52 -25.98 -9.23
N MET A 198 2.38 -26.65 -9.37
CA MET A 198 2.24 -27.78 -10.29
C MET A 198 2.41 -27.36 -11.76
N HIS A 199 1.84 -26.21 -12.16
CA HIS A 199 1.95 -25.71 -13.53
C HIS A 199 3.35 -25.15 -13.86
N ASN A 200 3.99 -24.46 -12.92
CA ASN A 200 5.38 -24.02 -13.09
C ASN A 200 6.39 -25.17 -13.03
N ARG A 201 6.02 -26.30 -12.41
CA ARG A 201 6.80 -27.55 -12.46
C ARG A 201 6.54 -28.37 -13.72
N GLU A 202 5.38 -28.21 -14.36
CA GLU A 202 5.09 -28.75 -15.70
C GLU A 202 5.79 -27.96 -16.84
N LEU A 203 6.16 -26.70 -16.62
CA LEU A 203 6.82 -25.85 -17.61
C LEU A 203 8.36 -25.95 -17.65
N LEU A 204 8.97 -26.89 -16.92
CA LEU A 204 10.38 -27.28 -17.11
C LEU A 204 10.47 -28.60 -17.87
N PRO A 205 10.72 -28.58 -19.20
CA PRO A 205 11.05 -29.79 -19.95
C PRO A 205 12.48 -30.19 -19.59
N GLY A 206 12.67 -30.99 -18.54
CA GLY A 206 14.04 -31.35 -18.16
C GLY A 206 14.29 -32.39 -17.09
N SER A 207 13.30 -32.86 -16.31
CA SER A 207 13.61 -33.89 -15.30
C SER A 207 12.45 -34.81 -14.89
N ASN A 208 11.40 -34.93 -15.70
CA ASN A 208 10.29 -35.87 -15.46
C ASN A 208 10.39 -37.16 -16.29
N PHE A 209 11.57 -37.53 -16.80
CA PHE A 209 11.74 -38.82 -17.50
C PHE A 209 11.87 -40.02 -16.55
N SER A 210 12.12 -39.81 -15.25
CA SER A 210 12.47 -40.93 -14.34
C SER A 210 11.36 -41.40 -13.39
N LEU A 211 10.19 -40.74 -13.33
CA LEU A 211 9.09 -41.15 -12.44
C LEU A 211 7.87 -41.74 -13.15
N GLN A 212 7.83 -41.77 -14.49
CA GLN A 212 6.80 -42.51 -15.23
C GLN A 212 7.10 -44.02 -15.38
N GLN A 213 8.32 -44.49 -15.10
CA GLN A 213 8.60 -45.93 -15.12
C GLN A 213 8.14 -46.68 -13.86
N SER A 214 7.99 -46.02 -12.70
CA SER A 214 7.52 -46.69 -11.48
C SER A 214 6.00 -46.85 -11.40
N CYS A 215 5.21 -46.01 -12.09
CA CYS A 215 3.75 -46.10 -12.04
C CYS A 215 3.15 -47.06 -13.08
N SER A 216 3.86 -47.41 -14.16
CA SER A 216 3.35 -48.40 -15.13
C SER A 216 3.52 -49.86 -14.67
N ALA A 217 4.50 -50.14 -13.79
CA ALA A 217 4.70 -51.48 -13.24
C ALA A 217 3.67 -51.86 -12.15
N ASN A 218 3.16 -50.89 -11.38
CA ASN A 218 2.23 -51.16 -10.28
C ASN A 218 0.75 -51.16 -10.70
N LEU A 219 0.39 -50.60 -11.86
CA LEU A 219 -0.99 -50.68 -12.37
C LEU A 219 -1.32 -52.05 -13.01
N GLN A 220 -0.31 -52.84 -13.39
CA GLN A 220 -0.52 -54.21 -13.88
C GLN A 220 -0.55 -55.27 -12.76
N ALA A 221 -0.17 -54.92 -11.52
CA ALA A 221 -0.26 -55.83 -10.38
C ALA A 221 -1.65 -55.78 -9.70
N CYS A 222 -2.34 -54.63 -9.72
CA CYS A 222 -3.67 -54.51 -9.10
C CYS A 222 -4.80 -55.12 -9.96
N ASN A 223 -4.65 -55.17 -11.29
CA ASN A 223 -5.65 -55.78 -12.18
C ASN A 223 -5.63 -57.32 -12.22
N LYS A 224 -4.77 -57.99 -11.44
CA LYS A 224 -4.80 -59.46 -11.29
C LYS A 224 -5.49 -59.94 -10.01
N PHE A 225 -5.88 -59.03 -9.10
CA PHE A 225 -6.51 -59.42 -7.83
C PHE A 225 -8.06 -59.34 -7.82
N ASP A 226 -8.69 -58.68 -8.78
CA ASP A 226 -10.16 -58.55 -8.85
C ASP A 226 -10.86 -59.53 -9.82
N THR A 227 -10.13 -60.36 -10.57
CA THR A 227 -10.74 -61.39 -11.46
C THR A 227 -10.70 -62.81 -10.86
N ALA A 228 -10.37 -62.97 -9.57
CA ALA A 228 -10.34 -64.27 -8.89
C ALA A 228 -11.37 -64.41 -7.74
N ARG A 229 -12.36 -63.50 -7.62
CA ARG A 229 -13.45 -63.59 -6.62
C ARG A 229 -14.86 -63.67 -7.18
N VAL A 230 -15.01 -63.95 -8.48
CA VAL A 230 -16.28 -64.35 -9.08
C VAL A 230 -16.06 -65.64 -9.87
N GLN A 231 -15.80 -66.73 -9.16
CA GLN A 231 -16.01 -68.12 -9.58
C GLN A 231 -15.70 -69.07 -8.41
N VAL A 232 -16.66 -69.19 -7.49
CA VAL A 232 -17.03 -70.44 -6.79
C VAL A 232 -18.54 -70.39 -6.61
#